data_AF-A0A9X1XVG0-F1
#
_entry.id   AF-A0A9X1XVG0-F1
#
_cell.length_a   1.000
_cell.length_b   1.000
_cell.length_c   1.000
_cell.angle_alpha   90.00
_cell.angle_beta   90.00
_cell.angle_gamma   90.00
#
_symmetry.space_group_name_H-M   'P 1'
#
loop_
_entity.id
_entity.type
_entity.pdbx_description
1 polymer ?
#
loop_
_entity_poly.entity_id
_entity_poly.type
_entity_poly.pdbx_seq_one_letter_code
_entity_poly.pdbx_strand_id
1 'polypeptide(L)'
;MPGNTAVVFNGLLANSGGAFTFTPPSATVTINEAGAYLVNFTVHNQGNADFNLTINGAPITPAPFTGNGGGPTSAEVIVSVPTVPTTLQIVNANATPAQLHNLLNTTLTILKLA
;
A
#
# COMPACT_ATOMS: atom_id res chain seq x y z
N MET A 1 -2.46 -2.89 -14.58
CA MET A 1 -1.54 -3.42 -13.56
C MET A 1 -1.69 -4.93 -13.50
N PRO A 2 -0.63 -5.73 -13.64
CA PRO A 2 -0.74 -7.20 -13.60
C PRO A 2 -1.31 -7.71 -12.27
N GLY A 3 -1.99 -8.86 -12.29
CA GLY A 3 -2.46 -9.54 -11.08
C GLY A 3 -1.30 -9.94 -10.18
N ASN A 4 -1.52 -9.99 -8.87
CA ASN A 4 -0.52 -10.40 -7.86
C ASN A 4 0.79 -9.59 -7.89
N THR A 5 0.76 -8.35 -8.36
CA THR A 5 1.93 -7.45 -8.38
C THR A 5 1.73 -6.26 -7.45
N ALA A 6 2.83 -5.77 -6.88
CA ALA A 6 2.80 -4.59 -6.03
C ALA A 6 2.67 -3.30 -6.85
N VAL A 7 1.95 -2.32 -6.31
CA VAL A 7 1.87 -0.96 -6.85
C VAL A 7 3.25 -0.32 -6.76
N VAL A 8 3.78 0.14 -7.89
CA VAL A 8 5.00 0.96 -7.93
C VAL A 8 4.62 2.42 -7.68
N PHE A 9 5.17 2.99 -6.62
CA PHE A 9 5.07 4.41 -6.32
C PHE A 9 6.24 5.14 -7.01
N ASN A 10 5.91 6.11 -7.88
CA ASN A 10 6.89 6.80 -8.71
C ASN A 10 7.48 8.06 -8.06
N GLY A 11 6.98 8.47 -6.89
CA GLY A 11 7.40 9.69 -6.24
C GLY A 11 7.22 9.63 -4.73
N LEU A 12 7.87 10.57 -4.05
CA LEU A 12 7.77 10.79 -2.61
C LEU A 12 7.47 12.26 -2.37
N LEU A 13 6.32 12.56 -1.78
CA LEU A 13 5.93 13.94 -1.47
C LEU A 13 6.67 14.47 -0.22
N ALA A 14 6.70 13.66 0.85
CA ALA A 14 7.38 13.99 2.09
C ALA A 14 7.74 12.71 2.85
N ASN A 15 8.89 12.73 3.52
CA ASN A 15 9.29 11.75 4.52
C ASN A 15 10.01 12.50 5.65
N SER A 16 9.61 12.26 6.88
CA SER A 16 10.16 12.93 8.07
C SER A 16 10.43 11.91 9.16
N GLY A 17 11.54 12.09 9.90
CA GLY A 17 12.03 11.13 10.88
C GLY A 17 12.87 10.00 10.27
N GLY A 18 13.18 8.98 11.09
CA GLY A 18 14.02 7.83 10.71
C GLY A 18 13.25 6.52 10.48
N ALA A 19 11.95 6.48 10.80
CA ALA A 19 11.16 5.26 10.81
C ALA A 19 10.95 4.64 9.42
N PHE A 20 11.10 5.42 8.34
CA PHE A 20 10.82 4.96 6.97
C PHE A 20 11.98 5.21 6.00
N THR A 21 12.32 4.19 5.23
CA THR A 21 13.18 4.32 4.04
C THR A 21 12.35 4.04 2.79
N PHE A 22 12.40 4.98 1.84
CA PHE A 22 11.76 4.82 0.54
C PHE A 22 12.51 5.62 -0.51
N THR A 23 12.87 4.96 -1.62
CA THR A 23 13.51 5.58 -2.78
C THR A 23 12.66 5.29 -4.01
N PRO A 24 11.91 6.28 -4.55
CA PRO A 24 11.14 6.08 -5.77
C PRO A 24 12.04 5.96 -7.02
N PRO A 25 11.63 5.22 -8.06
CA PRO A 25 10.42 4.40 -8.11
C PRO A 25 10.60 3.09 -7.35
N SER A 26 9.65 2.75 -6.47
CA SER A 26 9.68 1.51 -5.70
C SER A 26 8.26 1.07 -5.35
N ALA A 27 8.06 -0.24 -5.24
CA ALA A 27 6.81 -0.82 -4.73
C ALA A 27 6.86 -1.10 -3.21
N THR A 28 7.99 -0.82 -2.58
CA THR A 28 8.29 -1.22 -1.20
C THR A 28 8.71 -0.02 -0.39
N VAL A 29 8.01 0.18 0.74
CA VAL A 29 8.46 1.03 1.84
C VAL A 29 9.09 0.15 2.90
N THR A 30 10.27 0.52 3.40
CA THR A 30 10.91 -0.16 4.53
C THR A 30 10.61 0.59 5.81
N ILE A 31 10.09 -0.12 6.80
CA ILE A 31 9.87 0.35 8.18
C ILE A 31 11.07 -0.11 9.01
N ASN A 32 11.77 0.86 9.63
CA ASN A 32 13.03 0.65 10.36
C ASN A 32 12.87 0.66 11.88
N GLU A 33 11.69 1.03 12.39
CA GLU A 33 11.41 1.06 13.82
C GLU A 33 10.23 0.16 14.18
N ALA A 34 10.30 -0.55 15.31
CA ALA A 34 9.13 -1.24 15.83
C ALA A 34 8.09 -0.21 16.31
N GLY A 35 6.81 -0.59 16.29
CA GLY A 35 5.74 0.29 16.74
C GLY A 35 4.38 0.03 16.10
N ALA A 36 3.44 0.94 16.36
CA ALA A 36 2.12 0.97 15.73
C ALA A 36 2.08 2.06 14.64
N TYR A 37 1.45 1.75 13.52
CA TYR A 37 1.44 2.60 12.33
C TYR A 37 0.02 2.79 11.80
N LEU A 38 -0.40 4.03 11.57
CA LEU A 38 -1.59 4.34 10.78
C LEU A 38 -1.20 4.36 9.30
N VAL A 39 -1.83 3.50 8.50
CA VAL A 39 -1.61 3.38 7.06
C VAL A 39 -2.89 3.74 6.34
N ASN A 40 -2.82 4.77 5.48
CA ASN A 40 -3.90 5.13 4.58
C ASN A 40 -3.44 4.96 3.15
N PHE A 41 -4.25 4.33 2.31
CA PHE A 41 -4.01 4.28 0.88
C PHE A 41 -5.29 4.47 0.09
N THR A 42 -5.09 4.93 -1.15
CA THR A 42 -6.15 5.07 -2.16
C THR A 42 -5.59 4.59 -3.48
N VAL A 43 -6.27 3.66 -4.14
CA VAL A 43 -5.94 3.19 -5.50
C VAL A 43 -7.11 3.53 -6.42
N HIS A 44 -6.86 4.27 -7.50
CA HIS A 44 -7.89 4.61 -8.47
C HIS A 44 -7.97 3.57 -9.60
N ASN A 45 -9.02 2.75 -9.58
CA ASN A 45 -9.30 1.63 -10.49
C ASN A 45 -10.49 1.91 -11.41
N GLN A 46 -10.40 1.50 -12.69
CA GLN A 46 -11.42 1.74 -13.74
C GLN A 46 -12.59 0.75 -13.71
N GLY A 47 -12.41 -0.35 -13.00
CA GLY A 47 -13.42 -1.39 -12.81
C GLY A 47 -13.24 -2.02 -11.45
N ASN A 48 -13.97 -3.09 -11.16
CA ASN A 48 -13.82 -3.80 -9.89
C ASN A 48 -12.36 -4.23 -9.68
N ALA A 49 -11.80 -3.91 -8.52
CA ALA A 49 -10.42 -4.28 -8.20
C ALA A 49 -10.21 -4.46 -6.70
N ASP A 50 -9.53 -5.55 -6.40
CA ASP A 50 -9.11 -5.92 -5.04
C ASP A 50 -7.63 -5.58 -4.78
N PHE A 51 -7.35 -5.01 -3.60
CA PHE A 51 -5.99 -4.66 -3.17
C PHE A 51 -5.72 -5.13 -1.74
N ASN A 52 -4.52 -5.67 -1.51
CA ASN A 52 -4.00 -5.99 -0.19
C ASN A 52 -3.03 -4.92 0.27
N LEU A 53 -3.10 -4.54 1.55
CA LEU A 53 -1.94 -4.02 2.28
C LEU A 53 -1.17 -5.24 2.81
N THR A 54 0.12 -5.33 2.49
CA THR A 54 0.97 -6.43 2.93
C THR A 54 2.12 -5.94 3.81
N ILE A 55 2.47 -6.79 4.77
CA ILE A 55 3.61 -6.63 5.67
C ILE A 55 4.48 -7.88 5.54
N ASN A 56 5.74 -7.70 5.15
CA ASN A 56 6.67 -8.81 4.82
C ASN A 56 6.05 -9.84 3.84
N GLY A 57 5.28 -9.35 2.87
CA GLY A 57 4.59 -10.17 1.87
C GLY A 57 3.27 -10.81 2.33
N ALA A 58 2.94 -10.76 3.62
CA ALA A 58 1.69 -11.30 4.15
C ALA A 58 0.58 -10.23 4.16
N PRO A 59 -0.65 -10.52 3.67
CA PRO A 59 -1.79 -9.63 3.83
C PRO A 59 -2.11 -9.38 5.30
N ILE A 60 -2.42 -8.13 5.63
CA ILE A 60 -2.78 -7.74 7.01
C ILE A 60 -4.25 -8.04 7.36
N THR A 61 -5.09 -8.32 6.36
CA THR A 61 -6.50 -8.68 6.51
C THR A 61 -6.79 -10.02 5.85
N PRO A 62 -7.79 -10.80 6.33
CA PRO A 62 -8.17 -12.08 5.69
C PRO A 62 -8.73 -11.93 4.27
N ALA A 63 -9.31 -10.77 3.97
CA ALA A 63 -9.87 -10.43 2.66
C ALA A 63 -9.26 -9.12 2.16
N PRO A 64 -9.10 -8.95 0.84
CA PRO A 64 -8.59 -7.71 0.27
C PRO A 64 -9.60 -6.57 0.45
N PHE A 65 -9.09 -5.35 0.34
CA PHE A 65 -9.91 -4.15 0.18
C PHE A 65 -10.48 -4.14 -1.23
N THR A 66 -11.79 -3.98 -1.36
CA THR A 66 -12.49 -4.10 -2.64
C THR A 66 -13.03 -2.74 -3.08
N GLY A 67 -12.85 -2.39 -4.35
CA GLY A 67 -13.44 -1.22 -5.00
C GLY A 67 -14.28 -1.65 -6.20
N ASN A 68 -15.39 -0.96 -6.45
CA ASN A 68 -16.40 -1.36 -7.45
C ASN A 68 -16.30 -0.61 -8.80
N GLY A 69 -15.15 0.02 -9.09
CA GLY A 69 -14.93 0.76 -10.34
C GLY A 69 -15.68 2.10 -10.45
N GLY A 70 -16.67 2.37 -9.59
CA GLY A 70 -17.35 3.67 -9.48
C GLY A 70 -16.60 4.69 -8.60
N GLY A 71 -15.53 4.25 -7.93
CA GLY A 71 -14.69 5.03 -7.02
C GLY A 71 -13.41 4.26 -6.67
N PRO A 72 -12.46 4.88 -5.94
CA PRO A 72 -11.20 4.24 -5.63
C PRO A 72 -11.37 3.10 -4.60
N THR A 73 -10.47 2.12 -4.65
CA THR A 73 -10.24 1.22 -3.51
C THR A 73 -9.41 1.97 -2.47
N SER A 74 -9.96 2.25 -1.30
CA SER A 74 -9.27 2.96 -0.21
C SER A 74 -9.40 2.25 1.13
N ALA A 75 -8.40 2.41 1.98
CA ALA A 75 -8.44 1.90 3.35
C ALA A 75 -7.67 2.79 4.31
N GLU A 76 -8.09 2.73 5.58
CA GLU A 76 -7.40 3.27 6.76
C GLU A 76 -7.24 2.13 7.75
N VAL A 77 -5.98 1.82 8.13
CA VAL A 77 -5.69 0.66 8.97
C VAL A 77 -4.56 0.95 9.95
N ILE A 78 -4.70 0.46 11.19
CA ILE A 78 -3.60 0.42 12.15
C ILE A 78 -2.87 -0.91 12.04
N VAL A 79 -1.55 -0.85 11.82
CA VAL A 79 -0.67 -2.00 11.69
C VAL A 79 0.33 -2.03 12.85
N SER A 80 0.50 -3.20 13.46
CA SER A 80 1.55 -3.43 14.46
C SER A 80 2.78 -4.06 13.81
N VAL A 81 3.95 -3.46 14.03
CA VAL A 81 5.25 -3.94 13.52
C VAL A 81 6.15 -4.26 14.72
N PRO A 82 6.21 -5.52 15.17
CA PRO A 82 7.00 -5.91 16.34
C PRO A 82 8.48 -6.14 16.03
N THR A 83 8.85 -6.33 14.76
CA THR A 83 10.20 -6.63 14.32
C THR A 83 10.58 -5.77 13.11
N VAL A 84 11.86 -5.39 13.03
CA VAL A 84 12.39 -4.54 11.96
C VAL A 84 13.76 -5.03 11.48
N PRO A 85 14.13 -4.79 10.20
CA PRO A 85 13.36 -4.06 9.19
C PRO A 85 12.14 -4.87 8.70
N THR A 86 11.07 -4.15 8.36
CA THR A 86 9.83 -4.74 7.83
C THR A 86 9.43 -4.03 6.53
N THR A 87 8.95 -4.77 5.54
CA THR A 87 8.50 -4.21 4.26
C THR A 87 6.99 -4.01 4.24
N LEU A 88 6.54 -2.87 3.74
CA LEU A 88 5.13 -2.57 3.48
C LEU A 88 4.91 -2.38 1.98
N GLN A 89 3.87 -3.00 1.43
CA GLN A 89 3.47 -2.86 0.02
C GLN A 89 1.95 -2.81 -0.14
N ILE A 90 1.48 -2.18 -1.23
CA ILE A 90 0.10 -2.32 -1.71
C ILE A 90 0.14 -3.27 -2.90
N VAL A 91 -0.64 -4.35 -2.88
CA VAL A 91 -0.58 -5.43 -3.87
C VAL A 91 -1.92 -5.61 -4.56
N ASN A 92 -1.90 -5.71 -5.89
CA ASN A 92 -3.04 -6.15 -6.68
C ASN A 92 -3.42 -7.58 -6.27
N ALA A 93 -4.54 -7.74 -5.57
CA ALA A 93 -5.01 -9.05 -5.11
C ALA A 93 -5.85 -9.79 -6.17
N ASN A 94 -6.11 -9.17 -7.31
CA ASN A 94 -6.87 -9.78 -8.40
C ASN A 94 -6.01 -10.86 -9.09
N ALA A 95 -6.65 -11.98 -9.46
CA ALA A 95 -6.02 -13.02 -10.29
C ALA A 95 -5.75 -12.53 -11.72
N THR A 96 -6.47 -11.51 -12.17
CA THR A 96 -6.35 -10.87 -13.48
C THR A 96 -5.81 -9.44 -13.34
N PRO A 97 -5.34 -8.82 -14.44
CA PRO A 97 -4.89 -7.44 -14.39
C PRO A 97 -6.00 -6.48 -13.97
N ALA A 98 -5.71 -5.61 -13.00
CA ALA A 98 -6.57 -4.48 -12.65
C ALA A 98 -6.27 -3.28 -13.57
N GLN A 99 -7.31 -2.65 -14.10
CA GLN A 99 -7.16 -1.39 -14.84
C GLN A 99 -7.19 -0.20 -13.87
N LEU A 100 -6.21 0.70 -13.97
CA LEU A 100 -6.09 1.90 -13.14
C LEU A 100 -6.50 3.15 -13.94
N HIS A 101 -7.12 4.15 -13.31
CA HIS A 101 -7.47 5.42 -13.97
C HIS A 101 -6.20 6.18 -14.37
N ASN A 102 -5.88 6.20 -15.67
CA ASN A 102 -4.84 7.03 -16.29
C ASN A 102 -3.49 7.10 -15.53
N LEU A 103 -3.14 6.07 -14.76
CA LEU A 103 -1.87 5.88 -14.04
C LEU A 103 -1.49 6.91 -12.96
N LEU A 104 -2.37 7.84 -12.53
CA LEU A 104 -1.89 9.03 -11.81
C LEU A 104 -2.15 9.17 -10.30
N ASN A 105 -3.02 8.40 -9.66
CA ASN A 105 -3.52 8.81 -8.34
C ASN A 105 -3.44 7.75 -7.22
N THR A 106 -2.54 6.77 -7.28
CA THR A 106 -2.34 5.91 -6.10
C THR A 106 -1.55 6.64 -5.03
N THR A 107 -2.16 6.85 -3.86
CA THR A 107 -1.53 7.55 -2.73
C THR A 107 -1.36 6.60 -1.55
N LEU A 108 -0.29 6.80 -0.79
CA LEU A 108 0.00 6.10 0.46
C LEU A 108 0.54 7.12 1.46
N THR A 109 -0.05 7.14 2.66
CA THR A 109 0.48 7.87 3.81
C THR A 109 0.64 6.91 4.98
N ILE A 110 1.77 7.02 5.68
CA ILE A 110 2.07 6.20 6.84
C ILE A 110 2.49 7.14 7.98
N LEU A 111 1.89 6.96 9.14
CA LEU A 111 2.21 7.69 10.36
C LEU A 111 2.56 6.70 11.46
N LYS A 112 3.76 6.84 12.05
CA LYS A 112 4.09 6.13 13.30
C LYS A 112 3.30 6.76 14.45
N LEU A 113 2.60 5.94 15.23
CA LEU A 113 1.73 6.35 16.35
C LEU A 113 2.43 6.22 17.71
N ALA A 114 3.20 5.14 17.90
CA ALA A 114 3.95 4.83 19.11
C ALA A 114 5.15 3.94 18.74
#